data_AF-W1DX17-F1
#
_entry.id   AF-W1DX17-F1
#
_cell.length_a   1.000
_cell.length_b   1.000
_cell.length_c   1.000
_cell.angle_alpha   90.00
_cell.angle_beta   90.00
_cell.angle_gamma   90.00
#
_symmetry.space_group_name_H-M   'P 1'
#
loop_
_entity.id
_entity.type
_entity.pdbx_description
1 polymer ?
#
loop_
_entity_poly.entity_id
_entity_poly.type
_entity_poly.pdbx_seq_one_letter_code
_entity_poly.pdbx_strand_id
1 'polypeptide(L)'
;MFLDFNKEAKQSKIEFPKLHLFVQNRSRTNESDAAKAFKSHAEEIKRITSELLKTHPHLFTDESIDDRVKHVKDGNTLAAIINHEGCPLSNLQHKSYTIYGMATQANKAQIDALEADVNGVVSCI
;
A
#
# COMPACT_ATOMS: atom_id res chain seq x y z
N MET A 1 -11.79 -33.69 10.33
CA MET A 1 -10.58 -33.29 11.09
C MET A 1 -10.13 -31.96 10.52
N PHE A 2 -10.12 -30.89 11.31
CA PHE A 2 -9.62 -29.59 10.85
C PHE A 2 -8.11 -29.59 10.96
N LEU A 3 -7.42 -29.26 9.86
CA LEU A 3 -5.99 -28.99 9.85
C LEU A 3 -5.75 -27.64 10.52
N ASP A 4 -4.91 -27.62 11.54
CA ASP A 4 -4.44 -26.39 12.18
C ASP A 4 -3.09 -26.04 11.57
N PHE A 5 -3.10 -25.07 10.65
CA PHE A 5 -1.88 -24.64 9.96
C PHE A 5 -0.76 -24.22 10.92
N ASN A 6 -1.09 -23.58 12.05
CA ASN A 6 -0.08 -23.13 13.01
C ASN A 6 0.62 -24.32 13.67
N LYS A 7 -0.16 -25.29 14.11
CA LYS A 7 0.35 -26.49 14.76
C LYS A 7 1.18 -27.32 13.79
N GLU A 8 0.73 -27.44 12.55
CA GLU A 8 1.35 -28.31 11.56
C GLU A 8 2.66 -27.68 11.05
N ALA A 9 2.68 -26.37 10.82
CA ALA A 9 3.91 -25.64 10.47
C ALA A 9 4.98 -25.73 11.58
N LYS A 10 4.58 -25.66 12.86
CA LYS A 10 5.50 -25.85 14.01
C LYS A 10 6.10 -27.26 14.03
N GLN A 11 5.27 -28.30 13.83
CA GLN A 11 5.74 -29.68 13.78
C GLN A 11 6.71 -29.92 12.62
N SER A 12 6.42 -29.30 11.46
CA SER A 12 7.27 -29.36 10.28
C SER A 12 8.48 -28.42 10.32
N LYS A 13 8.69 -27.67 11.42
CA LYS A 13 9.78 -26.69 11.59
C LYS A 13 9.83 -25.65 10.46
N ILE A 14 8.67 -25.28 9.92
CA ILE A 14 8.55 -24.21 8.93
C ILE A 14 8.65 -22.88 9.66
N GLU A 15 9.54 -22.01 9.20
CA GLU A 15 9.62 -20.64 9.70
C GLU A 15 8.39 -19.86 9.23
N PHE A 16 7.73 -19.16 10.16
CA PHE A 16 6.58 -18.34 9.82
C PHE A 16 7.02 -17.06 9.10
N PRO A 17 6.26 -16.61 8.09
CA PRO A 17 6.52 -15.32 7.48
C PRO A 17 6.39 -14.21 8.52
N LYS A 18 7.34 -13.27 8.47
CA LYS A 18 7.32 -12.08 9.30
C LYS A 18 6.48 -10.98 8.65
N LEU A 19 5.89 -10.13 9.49
CA LEU A 19 5.20 -8.92 9.08
C LEU A 19 6.23 -7.86 8.71
N HIS A 20 6.24 -7.48 7.44
CA HIS A 20 7.18 -6.49 6.90
C HIS A 20 6.56 -5.09 6.94
N LEU A 21 5.54 -4.82 6.11
CA LEU A 21 4.86 -3.53 5.98
C LEU A 21 3.33 -3.67 6.00
N PHE A 22 2.65 -2.63 6.45
CA PHE A 22 1.21 -2.40 6.32
C PHE A 22 0.99 -1.30 5.28
N VAL A 23 0.68 -1.71 4.06
CA VAL A 23 0.42 -0.79 2.95
C VAL A 23 -1.06 -0.49 2.88
N GLN A 24 -1.43 0.78 3.04
CA GLN A 24 -2.81 1.24 3.01
C GLN A 24 -3.10 2.01 1.73
N ASN A 25 -4.06 1.52 0.94
CA ASN A 25 -4.49 2.22 -0.27
C ASN A 25 -5.50 3.33 0.08
N ARG A 26 -5.22 4.58 -0.34
CA ARG A 26 -6.08 5.74 -0.09
C ARG A 26 -6.91 6.10 -1.33
N SER A 27 -8.15 5.61 -1.38
CA SER A 27 -9.06 5.76 -2.53
C SER A 27 -9.54 7.19 -2.80
N ARG A 28 -9.85 7.98 -1.76
CA ARG A 28 -10.43 9.34 -1.93
C ARG A 28 -9.87 10.35 -0.93
N THR A 29 -9.40 11.49 -1.44
CA THR A 29 -8.94 12.65 -0.66
C THR A 29 -9.98 13.77 -0.57
N ASN A 30 -11.02 13.74 -1.41
CA ASN A 30 -11.84 14.93 -1.69
C ASN A 30 -13.05 15.07 -0.77
N GLU A 31 -13.44 14.01 -0.06
CA GLU A 31 -14.48 14.06 0.96
C GLU A 31 -13.81 14.19 2.33
N SER A 32 -14.01 15.33 2.99
CA SER A 32 -13.36 15.66 4.27
C SER A 32 -13.61 14.60 5.35
N ASP A 33 -14.78 13.95 5.33
CA ASP A 33 -15.15 12.96 6.34
C ASP A 33 -14.59 11.57 6.01
N ALA A 34 -14.52 11.18 4.73
CA ALA A 34 -13.79 9.99 4.30
C ALA A 34 -12.29 10.11 4.62
N ALA A 35 -11.72 11.31 4.47
CA ALA A 35 -10.33 11.58 4.85
C ALA A 35 -10.09 11.47 6.36
N LYS A 36 -11.06 11.86 7.21
CA LYS A 36 -10.99 11.71 8.67
C LYS A 36 -11.11 10.26 9.11
N ALA A 37 -12.06 9.51 8.56
CA ALA A 37 -12.24 8.09 8.89
C ALA A 37 -11.01 7.27 8.48
N PHE A 38 -10.47 7.51 7.28
CA PHE A 38 -9.22 6.90 6.83
C PHE A 38 -8.07 7.22 7.78
N LYS A 39 -7.92 8.50 8.15
CA LYS A 39 -6.87 8.92 9.12
C LYS A 39 -7.04 8.21 10.45
N SER A 40 -8.25 8.12 10.99
CA SER A 40 -8.52 7.43 12.25
C SER A 40 -8.14 5.95 12.18
N HIS A 41 -8.47 5.27 11.07
CA HIS A 41 -8.07 3.87 10.87
C HIS A 41 -6.56 3.71 10.71
N ALA A 42 -5.90 4.63 10.00
CA ALA A 42 -4.45 4.63 9.84
C ALA A 42 -3.72 4.74 11.18
N GLU A 43 -4.13 5.70 12.02
CA GLU A 43 -3.56 5.90 13.35
C GLU A 43 -3.79 4.67 14.25
N GLU A 44 -4.97 4.05 14.17
CA GLU A 44 -5.27 2.86 14.95
C GLU A 44 -4.42 1.65 14.54
N ILE A 45 -4.19 1.45 13.23
CA ILE A 45 -3.26 0.43 12.73
C ILE A 45 -1.84 0.72 13.23
N LYS A 46 -1.40 1.98 13.21
CA LYS A 46 -0.08 2.37 13.74
C LYS A 46 0.02 2.08 15.24
N ARG A 47 -1.02 2.39 16.02
CA ARG A 47 -1.09 2.11 17.46
C ARG A 47 -0.99 0.61 17.75
N ILE A 48 -1.83 -0.21 17.12
CA ILE A 48 -1.84 -1.67 17.31
C ILE A 48 -0.50 -2.28 16.90
N THR A 49 0.06 -1.85 15.77
CA THR A 49 1.37 -2.31 15.29
C THR A 49 2.48 -1.98 16.29
N SER A 50 2.44 -0.78 16.88
CA SER A 50 3.39 -0.36 17.92
C SER A 50 3.32 -1.26 19.17
N GLU A 51 2.12 -1.63 19.59
CA GLU A 51 1.90 -2.49 20.76
C GLU A 51 2.35 -3.93 20.50
N LEU A 52 2.04 -4.45 19.30
CA LEU A 52 2.47 -5.78 18.88
C LEU A 52 3.99 -5.86 18.73
N LEU A 53 4.64 -4.83 18.18
CA LEU A 53 6.10 -4.82 18.04
C LEU A 53 6.81 -4.86 19.39
N LYS A 54 6.27 -4.18 20.41
CA LYS A 54 6.81 -4.19 21.79
C LYS A 54 6.68 -5.56 22.46
N THR A 55 5.58 -6.26 22.20
CA THR A 55 5.24 -7.52 22.89
C THR A 55 5.69 -8.77 22.14
N HIS A 56 5.77 -8.69 20.80
CA HIS A 56 6.06 -9.81 19.90
C HIS A 56 7.00 -9.38 18.76
N PRO A 57 8.21 -8.85 19.05
CA PRO A 57 9.11 -8.31 18.01
C PRO A 57 9.52 -9.36 16.98
N HIS A 58 9.59 -10.64 17.38
CA HIS A 58 9.96 -11.76 16.50
C HIS A 58 8.97 -11.99 15.33
N LEU A 59 7.75 -11.44 15.39
CA LEU A 59 6.77 -11.52 14.31
C LEU A 59 7.07 -10.54 13.18
N PHE A 60 8.01 -9.61 13.35
CA PHE A 60 8.26 -8.51 12.43
C PHE A 60 9.67 -8.59 11.82
N THR A 61 9.84 -8.03 10.62
CA THR A 61 11.17 -7.77 10.03
C THR A 61 11.82 -6.55 10.69
N ASP A 62 13.09 -6.30 10.39
CA ASP A 62 13.90 -5.23 10.99
C ASP A 62 13.64 -3.81 10.42
N GLU A 63 12.38 -3.49 10.15
CA GLU A 63 11.97 -2.15 9.67
C GLU A 63 11.63 -1.17 10.81
N SER A 64 11.83 0.12 10.55
CA SER A 64 11.41 1.15 11.51
C SER A 64 9.88 1.20 11.61
N ILE A 65 9.34 1.64 12.75
CA ILE A 65 7.88 1.75 12.90
C ILE A 65 7.27 2.83 12.01
N ASP A 66 8.04 3.88 11.69
CA ASP A 66 7.62 4.95 10.80
C ASP A 66 7.65 4.52 9.33
N ASP A 67 8.46 3.51 9.00
CA ASP A 67 8.45 2.89 7.68
C ASP A 67 7.44 1.76 7.56
N ARG A 68 6.98 1.20 8.68
CA ARG A 68 6.11 0.02 8.67
C ARG A 68 4.69 0.27 8.20
N VAL A 69 4.16 1.47 8.38
CA VAL A 69 2.81 1.83 7.95
C VAL A 69 2.93 2.87 6.84
N LYS A 70 2.75 2.42 5.59
CA LYS A 70 2.85 3.27 4.40
C LYS A 70 1.47 3.53 3.83
N HIS A 71 1.26 4.74 3.34
CA HIS A 71 0.06 5.10 2.59
C HIS A 71 0.41 5.24 1.14
N VAL A 72 -0.33 4.56 0.28
CA VAL A 72 -0.19 4.68 -1.17
C VAL A 72 -1.49 5.23 -1.72
N LYS A 73 -1.41 6.34 -2.44
CA LYS A 73 -2.56 6.91 -3.12
C LYS A 73 -3.12 5.93 -4.14
N ASP A 74 -4.44 5.90 -4.28
CA ASP A 74 -5.06 5.09 -5.31
C ASP A 74 -4.75 5.66 -6.69
N GLY A 75 -4.26 4.80 -7.58
CA GLY A 75 -3.92 5.17 -8.94
C GLY A 75 -5.14 5.62 -9.75
N ASN A 76 -6.35 5.16 -9.41
CA ASN A 76 -7.61 5.59 -10.04
C ASN A 76 -7.48 5.72 -11.58
N THR A 77 -7.59 6.96 -12.09
CA THR A 77 -7.44 7.32 -13.49
C THR A 77 -6.09 6.92 -14.08
N LEU A 78 -4.99 7.10 -13.33
CA LEU A 78 -3.65 6.75 -13.80
C LEU A 78 -3.50 5.24 -13.98
N ALA A 79 -4.07 4.44 -13.08
CA ALA A 79 -4.04 2.98 -13.19
C ALA A 79 -4.79 2.50 -14.44
N ALA A 80 -5.93 3.11 -14.77
CA ALA A 80 -6.66 2.82 -16.00
C ALA A 80 -5.82 3.15 -17.25
N ILE A 81 -5.13 4.30 -17.25
CA ILE A 81 -4.24 4.71 -18.35
C ILE A 81 -3.07 3.73 -18.49
N ILE A 82 -2.34 3.45 -17.41
CA ILE A 82 -1.19 2.53 -17.38
C ILE A 82 -1.59 1.15 -17.92
N ASN A 83 -2.71 0.60 -17.47
CA ASN A 83 -3.18 -0.72 -17.90
C ASN A 83 -3.63 -0.73 -19.37
N HIS A 84 -4.20 0.37 -19.87
CA HIS A 84 -4.64 0.47 -21.26
C HIS A 84 -3.47 0.67 -22.23
N GLU A 85 -2.54 1.58 -21.88
CA GLU A 85 -1.37 1.91 -22.71
C GLU A 85 -0.25 0.87 -22.58
N GLY A 86 -0.28 0.02 -21.55
CA GLY A 86 0.77 -0.95 -21.26
C GLY A 86 2.08 -0.30 -20.85
N CYS A 87 2.04 0.88 -20.22
CA CYS A 87 3.23 1.64 -19.84
C CYS A 87 3.41 1.69 -18.31
N PRO A 88 4.63 1.52 -17.78
CA PRO A 88 4.85 1.64 -16.34
C PRO A 88 4.64 3.08 -15.86
N LEU A 89 4.33 3.25 -14.57
CA LEU A 89 4.14 4.57 -13.94
C LEU A 89 5.31 5.53 -14.20
N SER A 90 6.55 5.03 -14.16
CA SER A 90 7.76 5.80 -14.43
C SER A 90 7.83 6.41 -15.84
N ASN A 91 7.08 5.85 -16.80
CA ASN A 91 7.02 6.33 -18.18
C ASN A 91 5.73 7.08 -18.49
N LEU A 92 4.83 7.23 -17.50
CA LEU A 92 3.54 7.88 -17.70
C LEU A 92 3.72 9.39 -17.91
N GLN A 93 3.27 9.89 -19.06
CA GLN A 93 3.41 11.31 -19.40
C GLN A 93 2.20 12.14 -18.94
N HIS A 94 2.45 13.39 -18.53
CA HIS A 94 1.39 14.36 -18.29
C HIS A 94 0.76 14.83 -19.62
N LYS A 95 -0.31 14.15 -20.03
CA LYS A 95 -1.07 14.45 -21.24
C LYS A 95 -2.49 13.88 -21.16
N SER A 96 -3.30 14.22 -22.15
CA SER A 96 -4.59 13.57 -22.38
C SER A 96 -4.38 12.22 -23.09
N TYR A 97 -5.15 11.23 -22.65
CA TYR A 97 -5.23 9.89 -23.22
C TYR A 97 -6.66 9.63 -23.66
N THR A 98 -6.84 8.68 -24.57
CA THR A 98 -8.18 8.21 -24.97
C THR A 98 -8.29 6.74 -24.66
N ILE A 99 -9.11 6.39 -23.66
CA ILE A 99 -9.35 5.00 -23.27
C ILE A 99 -10.74 4.62 -23.77
N TYR A 100 -10.83 3.65 -24.68
CA TYR A 100 -12.10 3.18 -25.26
C TYR A 100 -13.01 4.33 -25.77
N GLY A 101 -12.42 5.34 -26.42
CA GLY A 101 -13.14 6.51 -26.94
C GLY A 101 -13.46 7.58 -25.90
N MET A 102 -13.13 7.38 -24.63
CA MET A 102 -13.30 8.36 -23.56
C MET A 102 -12.00 9.13 -23.32
N ALA A 103 -12.07 10.46 -23.41
CA ALA A 103 -10.94 11.31 -23.06
C ALA A 103 -10.71 11.30 -21.55
N THR A 104 -9.46 11.10 -21.16
CA THR A 104 -9.00 11.14 -19.78
C THR A 104 -7.65 11.87 -19.69
N GLN A 105 -7.26 12.34 -18.51
CA GLN A 105 -6.04 13.11 -18.34
C GLN A 105 -5.19 12.54 -17.21
N ALA A 106 -3.92 12.28 -17.50
CA ALA A 106 -2.93 12.01 -16.47
C ALA A 106 -2.37 13.34 -15.99
N ASN A 107 -2.65 13.74 -14.75
CA ASN A 107 -2.13 15.01 -14.20
C ASN A 107 -0.75 14.81 -13.56
N LYS A 108 0.18 15.73 -13.80
CA LYS A 108 1.56 15.64 -13.28
C LYS A 108 1.58 15.49 -11.75
N ALA A 109 0.79 16.29 -11.04
CA ALA A 109 0.67 16.19 -9.58
C ALA A 109 0.11 14.84 -9.09
N GLN A 110 -0.72 14.15 -9.89
CA GLN A 110 -1.20 12.81 -9.53
C GLN A 110 -0.12 11.76 -9.80
N ILE A 111 0.61 11.90 -10.91
CA ILE A 111 1.73 11.02 -11.28
C ILE A 111 2.80 11.09 -10.19
N ASP A 112 3.27 12.29 -9.88
CA ASP A 112 4.37 12.52 -8.93
C ASP A 112 4.00 12.03 -7.52
N ALA A 113 2.76 12.25 -7.09
CA ALA A 113 2.29 11.77 -5.79
C ALA A 113 2.27 10.23 -5.72
N LEU A 114 1.75 9.57 -6.75
CA LEU A 114 1.70 8.11 -6.80
C LEU A 114 3.11 7.51 -6.91
N GLU A 115 3.99 8.12 -7.70
CA GLU A 115 5.37 7.68 -7.88
C GLU A 115 6.16 7.82 -6.57
N ALA A 116 6.01 8.93 -5.85
CA ALA A 116 6.61 9.11 -4.54
C ALA A 116 6.15 8.05 -3.53
N ASP A 117 4.84 7.79 -3.47
CA ASP A 117 4.26 6.79 -2.56
C ASP A 117 4.75 5.36 -2.89
N VAL A 118 4.76 4.99 -4.18
CA VAL A 118 5.25 3.67 -4.63
C VAL A 118 6.74 3.51 -4.33
N ASN A 119 7.55 4.52 -4.64
CA ASN A 119 8.99 4.50 -4.34
C ASN A 119 9.25 4.37 -2.83
N GLY A 120 8.43 5.00 -2.00
CA GLY A 120 8.51 4.87 -0.53
C GLY A 120 8.18 3.48 0.00
N VAL A 121 7.42 2.67 -0.75
CA VAL A 121 7.20 1.24 -0.43
C VAL A 121 8.34 0.40 -0.96
N VAL A 122 8.75 0.60 -2.22
CA VAL A 122 9.82 -0.16 -2.86
C VAL A 122 11.15 0.01 -2.13
N SER A 123 11.44 1.18 -1.55
CA SER A 123 12.66 1.42 -0.78
C SER A 123 12.80 0.59 0.49
N CYS A 124 11.71 -0.04 0.95
CA CYS A 124 11.70 -0.90 2.13
C CYS A 124 11.89 -2.39 1.78
N ILE A 125 11.84 -2.76 0.50
CA ILE A 125 11.99 -4.15 0.01
C ILE A 125 13.45 -4.42 -0.36
#